data_AF-A0A0C9YZ62-F1
#
_entry.id   AF-A0A0C9YZ62-F1
#
_cell.length_a   1.000
_cell.length_b   1.000
_cell.length_c   1.000
_cell.angle_alpha   90.00
_cell.angle_beta   90.00
_cell.angle_gamma   90.00
#
_symmetry.space_group_name_H-M   'P 1'
#
loop_
_entity.id
_entity.type
_entity.pdbx_description
1 polymer ?
#
loop_
_entity_poly.entity_id
_entity_poly.type
_entity_poly.pdbx_seq_one_letter_code
_entity_poly.pdbx_strand_id
1 'polypeptide(L)' 'RAHSTPPYSWSNLWKKYHLHCRSHSSQLVIPAGGSTFTHWITSPRWRIVLTRDTTNHPIWCRLYSGRAV' A
#
# COMPACT_ATOMS: atom_id res chain seq x y z
N ARG A 1 -25.27 38.31 -10.47
CA ARG A 1 -25.36 37.69 -9.12
C ARG A 1 -24.08 36.87 -8.93
N ALA A 2 -23.09 37.39 -8.20
CA ALA A 2 -21.84 36.68 -7.98
C ALA A 2 -22.08 35.56 -6.96
N HIS A 3 -21.91 34.30 -7.37
CA HIS A 3 -21.94 33.17 -6.46
C HIS A 3 -20.55 33.02 -5.84
N SER A 4 -20.36 33.59 -4.67
CA SER A 4 -19.19 33.32 -3.83
C SER A 4 -19.37 31.96 -3.17
N THR A 5 -18.70 30.92 -3.68
CA THR A 5 -18.46 29.70 -2.90
C THR A 5 -17.51 30.04 -1.75
N PRO A 6 -17.87 29.79 -0.47
CA PRO A 6 -16.98 30.07 0.64
C PRO A 6 -15.69 29.23 0.52
N PRO A 7 -14.51 29.77 0.89
CA PRO A 7 -13.20 29.11 0.71
C PRO A 7 -13.06 27.82 1.54
N TYR A 8 -14.01 27.56 2.43
CA TYR A 8 -14.15 26.32 3.20
C TYR A 8 -15.58 25.81 3.01
N SER A 9 -15.90 25.28 1.83
CA SER A 9 -17.20 24.66 1.61
C SER A 9 -17.30 23.40 2.46
N TRP A 10 -18.28 23.36 3.37
CA TRP A 10 -18.61 22.20 4.19
C TRP A 10 -19.04 21.04 3.28
N SER A 11 -18.10 20.13 2.93
CA SER A 11 -18.41 18.92 2.17
C SER A 11 -19.12 17.93 3.08
N ASN A 12 -20.44 18.07 3.24
CA ASN A 12 -21.26 17.07 3.94
C ASN A 12 -21.30 15.79 3.10
N LEU A 13 -20.34 14.88 3.34
CA LEU A 13 -20.44 13.51 2.90
C LEU A 13 -21.48 12.81 3.77
N TRP A 14 -22.73 12.82 3.31
CA TRP A 14 -23.82 12.06 3.94
C TRP A 14 -23.46 10.57 3.91
N LYS A 15 -23.16 10.00 5.08
CA LYS A 15 -22.83 8.56 5.20
C LYS A 15 -24.09 7.74 5.00
N LYS A 16 -24.27 7.16 3.81
CA LYS A 16 -25.24 6.09 3.59
C LYS A 16 -24.60 4.78 4.08
N TYR A 17 -25.17 4.17 5.11
CA TYR A 17 -24.67 2.90 5.66
C TYR A 17 -24.92 1.77 4.67
N HIS A 18 -23.90 1.45 3.87
CA HIS A 18 -23.84 0.22 3.08
C HIS A 18 -22.73 -0.67 3.65
N LEU A 19 -23.10 -1.86 4.12
CA LEU A 19 -22.14 -2.92 4.47
C LEU A 19 -21.58 -3.50 3.17
N HIS A 20 -20.51 -2.89 2.64
CA HIS A 20 -19.79 -3.46 1.52
C HIS A 20 -18.77 -4.48 2.05
N CYS A 21 -19.09 -5.76 1.94
CA CYS A 21 -18.12 -6.83 2.23
C CYS A 21 -16.94 -6.69 1.27
N ARG A 22 -15.76 -6.38 1.81
CA ARG A 22 -14.54 -6.30 1.01
C ARG A 22 -14.16 -7.70 0.54
N SER A 23 -14.05 -7.87 -0.78
CA SER A 23 -13.52 -9.10 -1.35
C SER A 23 -12.03 -9.20 -1.05
N HIS A 24 -11.59 -10.36 -0.55
CA HIS A 24 -10.19 -10.66 -0.36
C HIS A 24 -9.70 -11.57 -1.49
N SER A 25 -8.54 -11.25 -2.03
CA SER A 25 -7.86 -12.02 -3.07
C SER A 25 -6.49 -12.42 -2.58
N SER A 26 -6.06 -13.64 -2.93
CA SER A 26 -4.68 -14.09 -2.69
C SER A 26 -3.74 -13.39 -3.64
N GLN A 27 -2.73 -12.71 -3.10
CA GLN A 27 -1.70 -12.03 -3.86
C GLN A 27 -0.35 -12.73 -3.67
N LEU A 28 0.30 -13.06 -4.78
CA LEU A 28 1.69 -13.51 -4.82
C LEU A 28 2.64 -12.30 -4.76
N VAL A 29 3.50 -12.28 -3.75
CA VAL A 29 4.54 -11.27 -3.56
C VAL A 29 5.90 -11.87 -3.85
N ILE A 30 6.68 -11.17 -4.66
CA ILE A 30 8.06 -11.52 -5.00
C ILE A 30 8.95 -10.36 -4.54
N PRO A 31 9.59 -10.43 -3.36
CA PRO A 31 10.52 -9.43 -2.87
C PRO A 31 11.87 -9.46 -3.61
N ALA A 32 12.70 -8.47 -3.36
CA ALA A 32 13.99 -8.34 -4.06
C ALA A 32 14.96 -9.48 -3.70
N GLY A 33 14.84 -10.05 -2.50
CA GLY A 33 15.61 -11.22 -2.07
C GLY A 33 15.23 -12.54 -2.75
N GLY A 34 14.23 -12.55 -3.64
CA GLY A 34 13.87 -13.72 -4.45
C GLY A 34 13.05 -14.80 -3.75
N SER A 35 12.76 -14.64 -2.45
CA SER A 35 11.75 -15.46 -1.76
C SER A 35 10.35 -15.16 -2.33
N THR A 36 9.38 -16.06 -2.14
CA THR A 36 8.00 -15.80 -2.59
C THR A 36 7.02 -16.18 -1.50
N PHE A 37 6.00 -15.35 -1.30
CA PHE A 37 4.94 -15.64 -0.34
C PHE A 37 3.57 -15.16 -0.84
N THR A 38 2.52 -15.75 -0.28
CA THR A 38 1.13 -15.40 -0.59
C THR A 38 0.46 -14.78 0.62
N HIS A 39 -0.26 -13.68 0.43
CA HIS A 39 -1.10 -13.08 1.48
C HIS A 39 -2.48 -12.68 0.94
N TRP A 40 -3.45 -12.56 1.85
CA TRP A 40 -4.80 -12.08 1.53
C TRP A 40 -4.85 -10.56 1.55
N ILE A 41 -5.21 -9.94 0.43
CA ILE A 41 -5.34 -8.49 0.30
C ILE A 41 -6.71 -8.13 -0.28
N THR A 42 -7.15 -6.91 -0.05
CA THR A 42 -8.40 -6.36 -0.61
C THR A 42 -8.23 -5.80 -2.03
N SER A 43 -7.00 -5.77 -2.53
CA SER A 43 -6.69 -5.33 -3.89
C SER A 43 -7.00 -6.45 -4.89
N PRO A 44 -7.56 -6.15 -6.07
CA PRO A 44 -7.80 -7.14 -7.12
C PRO A 44 -6.50 -7.64 -7.79
N ARG A 45 -5.33 -7.14 -7.37
CA ARG A 45 -4.04 -7.47 -7.99
C ARG A 45 -3.48 -8.78 -7.45
N TRP A 46 -3.38 -9.80 -8.31
CA TRP A 46 -2.88 -11.13 -7.93
C TRP A 46 -1.35 -11.26 -7.82
N ARG A 47 -0.56 -10.34 -8.39
CA ARG A 47 0.93 -10.40 -8.36
C ARG A 47 1.59 -9.05 -8.14
N ILE A 48 2.55 -8.98 -7.23
CA ILE A 48 3.37 -7.80 -6.98
C ILE A 48 4.85 -8.17 -6.86
N VAL A 49 5.71 -7.36 -7.48
CA VAL A 49 7.17 -7.48 -7.39
C VAL A 49 7.66 -6.27 -6.60
N LEU A 50 8.38 -6.51 -5.51
CA LEU A 50 8.92 -5.44 -4.68
C LEU A 50 10.38 -5.21 -5.04
N THR A 51 10.71 -3.96 -5.36
CA THR A 51 12.09 -3.54 -5.65
C THR A 51 12.83 -3.08 -4.39
N ARG A 52 12.10 -2.67 -3.35
CA ARG A 52 12.61 -2.25 -2.03
C ARG A 52 11.77 -2.94 -0.97
N ASP A 53 12.42 -3.71 -0.10
CA ASP A 53 11.77 -4.45 0.98
C ASP A 53 12.76 -4.74 2.11
N THR A 54 12.33 -5.44 3.15
CA THR A 54 13.19 -5.74 4.31
C THR A 54 14.39 -6.61 3.96
N THR A 55 14.36 -7.38 2.86
CA THR A 55 15.48 -8.23 2.42
C THR A 55 16.62 -7.48 1.73
N ASN A 56 16.42 -6.21 1.35
CA ASN A 56 17.47 -5.39 0.73
C ASN A 56 17.70 -4.04 1.42
N HIS A 57 17.01 -3.78 2.52
CA HIS A 57 17.11 -2.51 3.25
C HIS A 57 18.28 -2.52 4.23
N PRO A 58 19.15 -1.49 4.27
CA PRO A 58 20.39 -1.49 5.05
C PRO A 58 20.17 -1.57 6.57
N ILE A 59 19.03 -1.10 7.07
CA ILE A 59 18.66 -1.21 8.50
C ILE A 59 18.47 -2.68 8.90
N TRP A 60 17.89 -3.49 8.02
CA TRP A 60 17.51 -4.87 8.29
C TRP A 60 18.59 -5.85 7.82
N CYS A 61 19.34 -5.49 6.79
CA CYS A 61 20.44 -6.28 6.24
C CYS A 61 21.79 -5.80 6.78
N ARG A 62 22.31 -6.53 7.77
CA ARG A 62 23.64 -6.28 8.38
C ARG A 62 24.80 -6.28 7.37
N LEU A 63 24.64 -6.93 6.21
CA LEU A 63 25.66 -6.99 5.16
C LEU A 63 25.98 -5.63 4.53
N TYR A 64 25.06 -4.66 4.60
CA TYR A 64 25.24 -3.32 4.02
C TYR A 64 25.65 -2.26 5.05
N SER A 65 25.67 -2.57 6.34
CA SER A 65 25.94 -1.59 7.41
C SER A 65 27.43 -1.44 7.77
N GLY A 66 28.36 -1.94 6.93
CA GLY A 66 29.79 -2.02 7.26
C GLY A 66 30.78 -1.71 6.13
N ARG A 67 30.35 -1.21 4.97
CA ARG A 67 31.28 -0.71 3.95
C ARG A 67 31.39 0.81 4.03
N ALA A 68 32.14 1.27 5.03
CA ALA A 68 32.85 2.55 4.93
C ALA A 68 34.12 2.26 4.12
N VAL A 69 34.19 2.81 2.91
CA VAL A 69 35.44 3.01 2.15
C VAL A 69 35.76 4.49 2.27
#